data_AF-R9LL60-F1
#
_entry.id   AF-R9LL60-F1
#
_cell.length_a   1.000
_cell.length_b   1.000
_cell.length_c   1.000
_cell.angle_alpha   90.00
_cell.angle_beta   90.00
_cell.angle_gamma   90.00
#
_symmetry.space_group_name_H-M   'P 1'
#
loop_
_entity.id
_entity.type
_entity.pdbx_description
1 polymer ?
#
loop_
_entity_poly.entity_id
_entity_poly.type
_entity_poly.pdbx_seq_one_letter_code
_entity_poly.pdbx_strand_id
1 'polypeptide(L)'
;MELLVETVCTARKTIRVAGDDYPAELVKAKLLKLNSGHIEFVMDCMRENTTKIRNIKKYLLAVLFNAPSTMGSYYTALVAHDMAEGKI
;
A
#
# COMPACT_ATOMS: atom_id res chain seq x y z
N MET A 1 -10.87 4.89 -6.33
CA MET A 1 -9.68 5.29 -7.10
C MET A 1 -9.39 6.80 -7.09
N GLU A 2 -10.29 7.64 -6.56
CA GLU A 2 -10.05 9.10 -6.47
C GLU A 2 -8.79 9.48 -5.68
N LEU A 3 -8.41 8.70 -4.66
CA LEU A 3 -7.21 8.95 -3.85
C LEU A 3 -5.92 9.04 -4.67
N LEU A 4 -5.73 8.16 -5.67
CA LEU A 4 -4.53 8.19 -6.52
C LEU A 4 -4.50 9.48 -7.34
N VAL A 5 -5.64 9.83 -7.94
CA VAL A 5 -5.79 11.05 -8.73
C VAL A 5 -5.57 12.30 -7.85
N GLU A 6 -6.19 12.37 -6.68
CA GLU A 6 -6.00 13.46 -5.70
C GLU A 6 -4.52 13.62 -5.33
N THR A 7 -3.80 12.51 -5.13
CA THR A 7 -2.39 12.52 -4.72
C THR A 7 -1.46 12.93 -5.88
N VAL A 8 -1.73 12.44 -7.10
CA VAL A 8 -0.93 12.76 -8.29
C VAL A 8 -1.13 14.20 -8.76
N CYS A 9 -2.35 14.73 -8.64
CA CYS A 9 -2.70 16.09 -9.05
C CYS A 9 -2.36 17.16 -7.99
N THR A 10 -1.78 16.80 -6.84
CA THR A 10 -1.52 17.77 -5.79
C THR A 10 -0.38 18.74 -6.15
N ALA A 11 -0.57 20.02 -5.80
CA ALA A 11 0.45 21.08 -5.90
C ALA A 11 1.35 21.16 -4.65
N ARG A 12 1.11 20.32 -3.63
CA ARG A 12 1.95 20.29 -2.42
C ARG A 12 3.37 19.83 -2.76
N LYS A 13 4.36 20.41 -2.07
CA LYS A 13 5.78 20.02 -2.23
C LYS A 13 6.13 18.72 -1.50
N THR A 14 5.43 18.43 -0.41
CA THR A 14 5.63 17.23 0.41
C THR A 14 4.30 16.55 0.72
N ILE A 15 4.37 15.24 0.91
CA ILE A 15 3.23 14.39 1.27
C ILE A 15 3.66 13.49 2.41
N ARG A 16 2.83 13.44 3.46
CA ARG A 16 3.05 12.57 4.60
C ARG A 16 2.56 11.17 4.32
N VAL A 17 3.44 10.18 4.43
CA VAL A 17 3.14 8.77 4.23
C VAL A 17 3.69 7.98 5.41
N ALA A 18 2.86 7.19 6.08
CA ALA A 18 3.23 6.35 7.23
C ALA A 18 3.94 7.07 8.40
N GLY A 19 3.88 8.40 8.48
CA GLY A 19 4.51 9.20 9.54
C GLY A 19 5.62 10.11 9.03
N ASP A 20 6.23 9.78 7.89
CA ASP A 20 7.34 10.53 7.31
C ASP A 20 6.89 11.47 6.19
N ASP A 21 7.62 12.56 6.00
CA ASP A 21 7.40 13.50 4.90
C ASP A 21 8.31 13.18 3.72
N TYR A 22 7.69 12.89 2.58
CA TYR A 22 8.38 12.62 1.33
C TYR A 22 8.18 13.78 0.34
N PRO A 23 9.14 14.06 -0.56
CA PRO A 23 8.90 14.92 -1.72
C PRO A 23 7.70 14.40 -2.51
N ALA A 24 6.77 15.29 -2.88
CA ALA A 24 5.54 14.88 -3.55
C ALA A 24 5.84 14.11 -4.84
N GLU A 25 6.82 14.55 -5.63
CA GLU A 25 7.23 13.89 -6.87
C GLU A 25 7.69 12.44 -6.66
N LEU A 26 8.35 12.13 -5.54
CA LEU A 26 8.72 10.76 -5.21
C LEU A 26 7.47 9.89 -4.95
N VAL A 27 6.51 10.43 -4.20
CA VAL A 27 5.23 9.74 -3.91
C VAL A 27 4.46 9.51 -5.21
N LYS A 28 4.36 10.52 -6.08
CA LYS A 28 3.72 10.41 -7.39
C LYS A 28 4.39 9.35 -8.26
N ALA A 29 5.72 9.40 -8.38
CA ALA A 29 6.47 8.43 -9.17
C ALA A 29 6.28 6.99 -8.68
N LYS A 30 6.18 6.77 -7.36
CA LYS A 30 5.86 5.45 -6.80
C LYS A 30 4.44 5.01 -7.13
N LEU A 31 3.44 5.90 -6.96
CA LEU A 31 2.05 5.58 -7.25
C LEU A 31 1.80 5.30 -8.74
N LEU A 32 2.52 5.98 -9.64
CA LEU A 32 2.44 5.74 -11.09
C LEU A 32 3.05 4.39 -11.52
N LYS A 33 3.84 3.74 -10.67
CA LYS A 33 4.39 2.40 -10.91
C LYS A 33 3.45 1.27 -10.46
N LEU A 34 2.28 1.61 -9.90
CA LEU A 34 1.31 0.61 -9.49
C LEU A 34 0.71 -0.11 -10.71
N ASN A 35 0.44 -1.40 -10.53
CA ASN A 35 -0.17 -2.27 -11.52
C ASN A 35 -1.26 -3.10 -10.83
N SER A 36 -1.98 -3.94 -11.58
CA SER A 36 -3.08 -4.75 -11.03
C SER A 36 -2.68 -5.58 -9.81
N GLY A 37 -1.49 -6.21 -9.84
CA GLY A 37 -1.00 -7.01 -8.72
C GLY A 37 -0.81 -6.20 -7.44
N HIS A 38 -0.28 -4.97 -7.53
CA HIS A 38 -0.19 -4.09 -6.37
C HIS A 38 -1.57 -3.70 -5.81
N ILE A 39 -2.57 -3.52 -6.68
CA ILE A 39 -3.94 -3.21 -6.27
C ILE A 39 -4.58 -4.42 -5.58
N GLU A 40 -4.42 -5.62 -6.14
CA GLU A 40 -4.89 -6.86 -5.53
C GLU A 40 -4.31 -7.08 -4.13
N PHE A 41 -2.98 -6.94 -3.99
CA PHE A 41 -2.29 -6.99 -2.71
C PHE A 41 -2.87 -5.99 -1.68
N VAL A 42 -3.12 -4.75 -2.09
CA VAL A 42 -3.73 -3.73 -1.20
C VAL A 42 -5.15 -4.14 -0.79
N MET A 43 -5.92 -4.75 -1.69
CA MET A 43 -7.28 -5.24 -1.41
C MET A 43 -7.25 -6.46 -0.46
N ASP A 44 -6.27 -7.35 -0.59
CA ASP A 44 -6.04 -8.45 0.36
C ASP A 44 -5.74 -7.90 1.75
N CYS A 45 -4.79 -6.97 1.86
CA CYS A 45 -4.47 -6.29 3.12
C CYS A 45 -5.69 -5.58 3.74
N MET A 46 -6.62 -5.08 2.93
CA MET A 46 -7.87 -4.48 3.40
C MET A 46 -8.87 -5.52 3.91
N ARG A 47 -8.95 -6.70 3.27
CA ARG A 47 -9.83 -7.81 3.68
C ARG A 47 -9.36 -8.48 4.96
N GLU A 48 -8.06 -8.69 5.09
CA GLU A 48 -7.47 -9.37 6.25
C GLU A 48 -7.34 -8.49 7.49
N ASN A 49 -7.44 -7.17 7.33
CA ASN A 49 -7.32 -6.26 8.45
C ASN A 49 -8.52 -6.40 9.41
N THR A 50 -8.26 -6.95 10.59
CA THR A 50 -9.23 -7.16 11.66
C THR A 50 -9.46 -5.91 12.51
N THR A 51 -8.66 -4.85 12.34
CA THR A 51 -8.72 -3.63 13.15
C THR A 51 -9.42 -2.49 12.40
N LYS A 52 -10.32 -1.78 13.10
CA LYS A 52 -11.03 -0.62 12.54
C LYS A 52 -10.07 0.49 12.12
N ILE A 53 -10.03 0.80 10.82
CA ILE A 53 -9.24 1.90 10.25
C ILE A 53 -9.95 3.23 10.53
N ARG A 54 -9.37 4.09 11.38
CA ARG A 54 -9.93 5.41 11.70
C ARG A 54 -9.76 6.44 10.58
N ASN A 55 -8.68 6.33 9.79
CA ASN A 55 -8.42 7.23 8.65
C ASN A 55 -8.07 6.42 7.42
N ILE A 56 -9.09 6.06 6.64
CA ILE A 56 -8.95 5.18 5.48
C ILE A 56 -8.08 5.78 4.37
N LYS A 57 -8.14 7.10 4.13
CA LYS A 57 -7.32 7.75 3.09
C LYS A 57 -5.82 7.64 3.41
N LYS A 58 -5.41 7.94 4.65
CA LYS A 58 -4.00 7.83 5.07
C LYS A 58 -3.52 6.38 5.05
N TYR A 59 -4.37 5.45 5.48
CA TYR A 59 -4.06 4.02 5.44
C TYR A 59 -3.81 3.56 3.99
N LEU A 60 -4.78 3.78 3.10
CA LEU A 60 -4.66 3.38 1.70
C LEU A 60 -3.44 4.01 1.01
N LEU A 61 -3.16 5.30 1.26
CA LEU A 61 -1.97 5.94 0.72
C LEU A 61 -0.68 5.25 1.20
N ALA A 62 -0.61 4.87 2.48
CA ALA A 62 0.53 4.16 3.03
C ALA A 62 0.69 2.77 2.42
N VAL A 63 -0.39 2.00 2.29
CA VAL A 63 -0.32 0.65 1.69
C VAL A 63 0.03 0.75 0.20
N LEU A 64 -0.61 1.64 -0.57
CA LEU A 64 -0.32 1.84 -1.99
C LEU A 64 1.11 2.29 -2.24
N PHE A 65 1.65 3.21 -1.42
CA PHE A 65 3.03 3.67 -1.55
C PHE A 65 4.08 2.58 -1.24
N ASN A 66 3.73 1.65 -0.35
CA ASN A 66 4.62 0.58 0.07
C ASN A 66 4.44 -0.73 -0.71
N ALA A 67 3.30 -0.92 -1.39
CA ALA A 67 2.96 -2.16 -2.09
C ALA A 67 4.07 -2.72 -2.98
N PRO A 68 4.75 -1.93 -3.85
CA PRO A 68 5.84 -2.46 -4.67
C PRO A 68 7.04 -3.00 -3.88
N SER A 69 7.25 -2.47 -2.67
CA SER A 69 8.38 -2.83 -1.81
C SER A 69 8.03 -3.95 -0.82
N THR A 70 6.75 -4.14 -0.49
CA THR A 70 6.31 -5.07 0.57
C THR A 70 5.60 -6.32 0.05
N MET A 71 5.01 -6.27 -1.15
CA MET A 71 4.20 -7.37 -1.71
C MET A 71 4.96 -8.70 -1.78
N GLY A 72 6.22 -8.68 -2.24
CA GLY A 72 7.03 -9.90 -2.35
C GLY A 72 7.33 -10.55 -1.00
N SER A 73 7.71 -9.74 -0.01
CA SER A 73 7.97 -10.23 1.36
C SER A 73 6.71 -10.75 2.03
N TYR A 74 5.56 -10.11 1.78
CA TYR A 74 4.27 -10.55 2.31
C TYR A 74 3.89 -11.95 1.79
N TYR A 75 3.90 -12.18 0.47
CA TYR A 75 3.54 -13.48 -0.07
C TYR A 75 4.55 -14.58 0.31
N THR A 76 5.84 -14.24 0.43
CA THR A 76 6.86 -15.17 0.93
C THR A 76 6.55 -15.61 2.36
N ALA A 77 6.18 -14.66 3.23
CA ALA A 77 5.80 -14.95 4.61
C ALA A 77 4.50 -15.76 4.69
N LEU A 78 3.52 -15.47 3.84
CA LEU A 78 2.24 -16.19 3.78
C LEU A 78 2.44 -17.67 3.43
N VAL A 79 3.24 -17.96 2.39
CA VAL A 79 3.56 -19.34 2.02
C VAL A 79 4.28 -20.07 3.16
N ALA A 80 5.27 -19.43 3.80
CA ALA A 80 5.99 -20.05 4.91
C ALA A 80 5.08 -20.34 6.11
N HIS A 81 4.11 -19.46 6.38
CA HIS A 81 3.11 -19.64 7.42
C HIS A 81 2.19 -20.84 7.11
N ASP A 82 1.67 -20.91 5.89
CA ASP A 82 0.77 -21.99 5.48
C ASP A 82 1.47 -23.36 5.45
N MET A 83 2.76 -23.40 5.07
CA MET A 83 3.59 -24.61 5.19
C MET A 83 3.78 -25.05 6.65
N ALA A 84 3.98 -24.10 7.56
CA ALA A 84 4.13 -24.40 8.99
C ALA A 84 2.82 -24.90 9.63
N GLU A 85 1.67 -24.42 9.14
CA GLU A 85 0.35 -24.85 9.59
C GLU A 85 -0.18 -26.11 8.86
N GLY A 86 0.55 -26.65 7.90
CA GLY A 86 0.15 -27.84 7.13
C GLY A 86 -1.06 -27.60 6.21
N LYS A 87 -1.24 -26.35 5.75
CA LYS A 87 -2.34 -25.93 4.87
C LYS A 87 -2.01 -26.04 3.37
N ILE A 88 -0.84 -26.59 3.03
CA ILE A 88 -0.35 -26.82 1.66
C ILE A 88 0.12 -28.27 1.54
#